data_AF-A0A0G0F0X7-F1
#
_entry.id   AF-A0A0G0F0X7-F1
#
_cell.length_a   1.000
_cell.length_b   1.000
_cell.length_c   1.000
_cell.angle_alpha   90.00
_cell.angle_beta   90.00
_cell.angle_gamma   90.00
#
_symmetry.space_group_name_H-M   'P 1'
#
loop_
_entity.id
_entity.type
_entity.pdbx_description
1 polymer ?
#
loop_
_entity_poly.entity_id
_entity_poly.type
_entity_poly.pdbx_seq_one_letter_code
_entity_poly.pdbx_strand_id
1 'polypeptide(L)'
;MIPLLQSQVFFFISSIGFVTLWIFVAIFLFYLIRATDSLSRIMDKVEKDIDKIGDTTKEMLEEVRDSVVFNFLFRKKRKSRKD
;
A
#
# COMPACT_ATOMS: atom_id res chain seq x y z
N MET A 1 -44.24 -13.86 -4.30
CA MET A 1 -44.28 -12.89 -3.16
C MET A 1 -43.09 -13.02 -2.22
N ILE A 2 -42.72 -14.21 -1.74
CA ILE A 2 -41.53 -14.44 -0.88
C ILE A 2 -40.17 -14.00 -1.49
N PRO A 3 -39.87 -14.20 -2.80
CA PRO A 3 -38.54 -13.84 -3.34
C PRO A 3 -38.28 -12.33 -3.41
N LEU A 4 -39.34 -11.50 -3.48
CA LEU A 4 -39.21 -10.05 -3.50
C LEU A 4 -38.70 -9.52 -2.16
N LEU A 5 -39.18 -10.08 -1.05
CA LEU A 5 -38.74 -9.70 0.30
C LEU A 5 -37.30 -10.14 0.55
N GLN A 6 -36.94 -11.35 0.13
CA GLN A 6 -35.56 -11.84 0.23
C GLN A 6 -34.60 -10.92 -0.53
N SER A 7 -34.92 -10.57 -1.78
CA SER A 7 -34.08 -9.69 -2.60
C SER A 7 -33.90 -8.29 -1.98
N GLN A 8 -34.95 -7.71 -1.40
CA GLN A 8 -34.86 -6.42 -0.72
C GLN A 8 -33.94 -6.46 0.50
N VAL A 9 -34.02 -7.52 1.31
CA VAL A 9 -33.16 -7.69 2.49
C VAL A 9 -31.70 -7.87 2.07
N PHE A 10 -31.41 -8.69 1.03
CA PHE A 10 -30.06 -8.84 0.50
C PHE A 10 -29.49 -7.54 -0.04
N PHE A 11 -30.30 -6.74 -0.75
CA PHE A 11 -29.89 -5.44 -1.27
C PHE A 11 -29.56 -4.44 -0.15
N PHE A 12 -30.36 -4.43 0.91
CA PHE A 12 -30.11 -3.56 2.06
C PHE A 12 -28.80 -3.91 2.78
N ILE A 13 -28.59 -5.20 3.05
CA ILE A 13 -27.38 -5.70 3.70
C ILE A 13 -26.15 -5.46 2.81
N SER A 14 -26.26 -5.72 1.50
CA SER A 14 -25.14 -5.52 0.58
C SER A 14 -24.78 -4.04 0.44
N SER A 15 -25.76 -3.13 0.45
CA SER A 15 -25.51 -1.69 0.41
C SER A 15 -24.73 -1.20 1.63
N ILE A 16 -25.17 -1.58 2.85
CA ILE A 16 -24.47 -1.22 4.08
C ILE A 16 -23.09 -1.85 4.12
N GLY A 17 -22.98 -3.12 3.72
CA GLY A 17 -21.70 -3.83 3.62
C GLY A 17 -20.74 -3.14 2.66
N PHE A 18 -21.23 -2.68 1.51
CA PHE A 18 -20.42 -2.00 0.50
C PHE A 18 -19.90 -0.66 1.00
N VAL A 19 -20.75 0.15 1.66
CA VAL A 19 -20.34 1.42 2.28
C VAL A 19 -19.30 1.17 3.37
N THR A 20 -19.54 0.17 4.22
CA THR A 20 -18.63 -0.19 5.33
C THR A 20 -17.28 -0.69 4.80
N LEU A 21 -17.28 -1.55 3.77
CA LEU A 21 -16.07 -2.01 3.11
C LEU A 21 -15.30 -0.84 2.49
N TRP A 22 -15.98 0.11 1.84
CA TRP A 22 -15.31 1.29 1.28
C TRP A 22 -14.64 2.15 2.34
N ILE A 23 -15.27 2.33 3.50
CA ILE A 23 -14.66 3.02 4.65
C ILE A 23 -13.40 2.27 5.11
N PHE A 24 -13.48 0.94 5.26
CA PHE A 24 -12.31 0.15 5.63
C PHE A 24 -11.20 0.20 4.59
N VAL A 25 -11.53 0.15 3.30
CA VAL A 25 -10.55 0.28 2.21
C VAL A 25 -9.89 1.66 2.23
N ALA A 26 -10.65 2.72 2.46
CA ALA A 26 -10.11 4.08 2.57
C ALA A 26 -9.15 4.21 3.77
N ILE A 27 -9.54 3.68 4.93
CA ILE A 27 -8.69 3.63 6.12
C ILE A 27 -7.43 2.80 5.83
N PHE A 28 -7.60 1.60 5.28
CA PHE A 28 -6.51 0.69 4.94
C PHE A 28 -5.51 1.36 3.99
N LEU A 29 -5.97 2.00 2.93
CA LEU A 29 -5.11 2.74 1.99
C LEU A 29 -4.39 3.90 2.67
N PHE A 30 -5.07 4.65 3.54
CA PHE A 30 -4.43 5.72 4.31
C PHE A 30 -3.27 5.20 5.18
N TYR A 31 -3.49 4.09 5.89
CA TYR A 31 -2.45 3.43 6.67
C TYR A 31 -1.34 2.84 5.80
N LEU A 32 -1.69 2.23 4.66
CA LEU A 32 -0.73 1.63 3.73
C LEU A 32 0.24 2.70 3.21
N ILE A 33 -0.28 3.84 2.74
CA ILE A 33 0.55 4.97 2.28
C ILE A 33 1.47 5.48 3.39
N ARG A 34 0.98 5.57 4.63
CA ARG A 34 1.77 6.02 5.78
C ARG A 34 2.86 5.01 6.17
N ALA A 35 2.55 3.72 6.13
CA ALA A 35 3.49 2.64 6.40
C ALA A 35 4.60 2.63 5.34
N THR A 36 4.22 2.73 4.07
CA THR A 36 5.13 2.89 2.94
C THR A 36 6.06 4.10 3.08
N ASP A 37 5.56 5.30 3.45
CA ASP A 37 6.44 6.48 3.67
C ASP A 37 7.47 6.23 4.78
N SER A 38 7.08 5.52 5.83
CA SER A 38 7.96 5.16 6.95
C SER A 38 8.99 4.11 6.54
N LEU A 39 8.55 3.07 5.83
CA LEU A 39 9.39 2.01 5.29
C LEU A 39 10.41 2.55 4.30
N SER A 40 10.05 3.54 3.47
CA SER A 40 10.99 4.21 2.56
C SER A 40 12.19 4.77 3.31
N ARG A 41 11.93 5.49 4.41
CA ARG A 41 12.99 6.14 5.21
C ARG A 41 13.87 5.13 5.94
N ILE A 42 13.28 4.01 6.33
CA ILE A 42 14.02 2.89 6.93
C ILE A 42 14.90 2.26 5.87
N MET A 43 14.37 2.00 4.67
CA MET A 43 15.11 1.44 3.54
C MET A 43 16.31 2.33 3.19
N ASP A 44 16.13 3.65 3.11
CA ASP A 44 17.22 4.61 2.82
C ASP A 44 18.35 4.57 3.87
N LYS A 45 18.02 4.30 5.13
CA LYS A 45 19.02 4.15 6.20
C LYS A 45 19.71 2.80 6.14
N VAL A 46 18.92 1.75 5.92
CA VAL A 46 19.41 0.38 5.77
C VAL A 46 20.33 0.27 4.57
N GLU A 47 20.04 0.94 3.45
CA GLU A 47 20.92 0.98 2.26
C GLU A 47 22.31 1.57 2.61
N LYS A 48 22.36 2.63 3.42
CA LYS A 48 23.63 3.24 3.87
C LYS A 48 24.44 2.33 4.80
N ASP A 49 23.77 1.52 5.60
CA ASP A 49 24.41 0.58 6.52
C ASP A 49 24.72 -0.76 5.82
N ILE A 50 24.00 -1.11 4.75
CA ILE A 50 24.19 -2.33 3.94
C ILE A 50 25.50 -2.32 3.16
N ASP A 51 26.01 -1.15 2.76
CA ASP A 51 27.36 -1.04 2.23
C ASP A 51 28.44 -1.58 3.22
N LYS A 52 28.07 -1.83 4.49
CA LYS A 52 28.91 -2.54 5.49
C LYS A 52 28.48 -3.99 5.78
N ILE A 53 27.28 -4.44 5.39
CA ILE A 53 26.68 -5.71 5.83
C ILE A 53 26.87 -6.88 4.84
N GLY A 54 27.40 -6.62 3.64
CA GLY A 54 27.87 -7.66 2.72
C GLY A 54 26.93 -7.92 1.53
N ASP A 55 27.51 -8.42 0.44
CA ASP A 55 26.95 -8.41 -0.91
C ASP A 55 25.57 -9.06 -1.02
N THR A 56 25.31 -10.13 -0.28
CA THR A 56 24.03 -10.87 -0.32
C THR A 56 22.84 -10.03 0.15
N THR A 57 23.01 -9.19 1.17
CA THR A 57 21.91 -8.33 1.65
C THR A 57 21.67 -7.15 0.70
N LYS A 58 22.72 -6.71 0.00
CA LYS A 58 22.65 -5.66 -1.01
C LYS A 58 21.83 -6.11 -2.22
N GLU A 59 22.11 -7.31 -2.74
CA GLU A 59 21.36 -7.89 -3.87
C GLU A 59 19.87 -8.05 -3.54
N MET A 60 19.53 -8.59 -2.36
CA MET A 60 18.13 -8.74 -1.94
C MET A 60 17.39 -7.40 -1.81
N LEU A 61 18.07 -6.35 -1.34
CA LEU A 61 17.46 -5.03 -1.20
C LEU A 61 17.22 -4.38 -2.57
N GLU A 62 18.14 -4.58 -3.53
CA GLU A 62 17.99 -4.11 -4.91
C GLU A 62 16.79 -4.78 -5.60
N GLU A 63 16.62 -6.09 -5.44
CA GLU A 63 15.45 -6.81 -5.99
C GLU A 63 14.12 -6.29 -5.43
N VAL A 64 14.06 -6.03 -4.12
CA VAL A 64 12.86 -5.47 -3.47
C VAL A 64 12.57 -4.06 -3.99
N ARG A 65 13.60 -3.25 -4.20
CA ARG A 65 13.50 -1.87 -4.68
C ARG A 65 13.03 -1.80 -6.14
N ASP A 66 13.49 -2.71 -6.98
CA ASP A 66 13.07 -2.80 -8.39
C ASP A 66 11.69 -3.45 -8.57
N SER A 67 11.10 -3.99 -7.51
CA SER A 67 9.76 -4.56 -7.59
C SER A 67 8.72 -3.51 -8.01
N VAL A 68 7.84 -3.89 -8.94
CA VAL A 68 6.75 -3.04 -9.45
C VAL A 68 5.85 -2.54 -8.32
N VAL A 69 5.67 -3.35 -7.29
CA VAL A 69 4.90 -3.00 -6.09
C VAL A 69 5.62 -1.91 -5.29
N PHE A 70 6.94 -2.01 -5.10
CA PHE A 70 7.70 -0.97 -4.42
C PHE A 70 7.69 0.33 -5.24
N ASN A 71 7.95 0.25 -6.54
CA ASN A 71 7.96 1.42 -7.42
C ASN A 71 6.54 2.01 -7.66
N PHE A 72 5.47 1.27 -7.37
CA PHE A 72 4.10 1.80 -7.42
C PHE A 72 3.68 2.45 -6.11
N LEU A 73 4.00 1.83 -4.97
CA LEU A 73 3.63 2.32 -3.64
C LEU A 73 4.53 3.47 -3.15
N PHE A 74 5.84 3.37 -3.38
CA PHE A 74 6.85 4.27 -2.82
C PHE A 74 7.28 5.39 -3.77
N ARG A 75 6.86 5.36 -5.04
CA ARG A 75 7.18 6.41 -6.03
C ARG A 75 6.32 7.65 -5.81
N LYS A 76 6.60 8.32 -4.69
CA LYS A 76 6.16 9.67 -4.40
C LYS A 76 7.07 10.63 -5.15
N LYS A 77 6.52 11.31 -6.17
CA LYS A 77 7.06 12.47 -6.92
C LYS A 77 8.49 12.84 -6.51
N ARG A 78 9.51 12.38 -7.24
CA ARG A 78 10.78 13.13 -7.32
C ARG A 78 10.41 14.51 -7.82
N LYS A 79 10.36 15.46 -6.89
CA LYS A 79 10.17 16.88 -7.11
C LYS A 79 11.13 17.27 -8.24
N SER A 80 10.60 17.60 -9.41
CA SER A 80 11.36 18.40 -10.36
C SER A 80 11.55 19.76 -9.69
N ARG A 81 12.61 19.85 -8.90
CA ARG A 81 13.23 21.12 -8.56
C ARG A 81 13.97 21.51 -9.84
N LYS A 82 13.24 22.12 -10.77
CA LYS A 82 13.85 22.99 -11.76
C LYS A 82 14.24 24.24 -11.01
N ASP A 83 15.56 24.43 -10.97
CA ASP A 83 16.31 25.66 -10.69
C ASP A 83 16.02 26.34 -9.35
#